data_AF-A0A9P8V2F9-F1
#
_entry.id   AF-A0A9P8V2F9-F1
#
_cell.length_a   1.000
_cell.length_b   1.000
_cell.length_c   1.000
_cell.angle_alpha   90.00
_cell.angle_beta   90.00
_cell.angle_gamma   90.00
#
_symmetry.space_group_name_H-M   'P 1'
#
loop_
_entity.id
_entity.type
_entity.pdbx_description
1 polymer ?
#
loop_
_entity_poly.entity_id
_entity_poly.type
_entity_poly.pdbx_seq_one_letter_code
_entity_poly.pdbx_strand_id
1 'polypeptide(L)'
;MRLASVLTGLIAATMGVNGAAVPSESPAFIERDSGSNEPGVSLVERQSGLPTFDEWTCGRPTGGGGHQALRNVHAGFNRMFGGPRLTMASGQCYVSSCGGHFFAVCNTSGITRTEHANHRNLAKDSNPGPGGSCRYLRWSETYIHYYYGAGSGSFGGNVDRRNC
;
A
#
# COMPACT_ATOMS: atom_id res chain seq x y z
N MET A 1 -7.78 -16.95 59.97
CA MET A 1 -6.67 -16.36 60.75
C MET A 1 -5.87 -15.45 59.84
N ARG A 2 -5.74 -14.17 60.26
CA ARG A 2 -4.77 -13.10 59.90
C ARG A 2 -4.63 -12.71 58.42
N LEU A 3 -5.12 -11.54 57.94
CA LEU A 3 -4.75 -10.11 58.20
C LEU A 3 -3.40 -9.68 57.63
N ALA A 4 -3.44 -8.75 56.65
CA ALA A 4 -2.81 -7.41 56.58
C ALA A 4 -2.38 -7.08 55.11
N SER A 5 -2.88 -6.04 54.43
CA SER A 5 -2.77 -4.57 54.67
C SER A 5 -1.35 -4.02 54.46
N VAL A 6 -1.02 -2.85 53.89
CA VAL A 6 -1.59 -1.69 53.13
C VAL A 6 -0.31 -0.92 52.66
N LEU A 7 -0.22 -0.16 51.55
CA LEU A 7 -0.16 1.34 51.44
C LEU A 7 0.66 1.67 50.17
N THR A 8 0.17 2.44 49.20
CA THR A 8 0.01 3.92 49.12
C THR A 8 1.22 4.60 48.47
N GLY A 9 0.95 5.44 47.46
CA GLY A 9 1.95 6.33 46.86
C GLY A 9 1.33 7.27 45.82
N LEU A 10 0.60 8.27 46.31
CA LEU A 10 0.04 9.41 45.58
C LEU A 10 1.16 10.46 45.36
N ILE A 11 1.31 11.01 44.15
CA ILE A 11 1.99 12.31 43.96
C ILE A 11 1.15 13.16 43.01
N ALA A 12 0.62 14.26 43.55
CA ALA A 12 0.08 15.38 42.82
C ALA A 12 1.19 16.42 42.60
N ALA A 13 1.20 17.06 41.43
CA ALA A 13 1.93 18.29 41.21
C ALA A 13 0.98 19.29 40.52
N THR A 14 0.74 20.40 41.21
CA THR A 14 0.02 21.59 40.73
C THR A 14 0.99 22.76 40.62
N MET A 15 0.67 23.71 39.72
CA MET A 15 0.98 25.16 39.65
C MET A 15 1.28 25.50 38.17
N GLY A 16 0.43 26.25 37.45
CA GLY A 16 0.24 27.71 37.51
C GLY A 16 1.31 28.39 36.63
N VAL A 17 1.07 29.25 35.64
CA VAL A 17 0.28 30.50 35.63
C VAL A 17 0.30 31.16 34.22
N ASN A 18 -0.67 32.07 33.96
CA ASN A 18 -0.70 33.21 33.01
C ASN A 18 -0.70 32.88 31.49
N GLY A 19 -1.58 33.38 30.62
CA GLY A 19 -2.31 34.65 30.60
C GLY A 19 -1.73 35.54 29.48
N ALA A 20 -2.37 35.59 28.30
CA ALA A 20 -2.41 36.71 27.34
C ALA A 20 -2.99 36.26 25.99
N ALA A 21 -3.81 37.11 25.39
CA ALA A 21 -4.40 36.95 24.07
C ALA A 21 -3.67 37.82 23.00
N VAL A 22 -3.98 37.53 21.73
CA VAL A 22 -3.84 38.35 20.49
C VAL A 22 -2.42 38.39 19.85
N PRO A 23 -2.20 38.58 18.51
CA PRO A 23 -3.08 38.57 17.32
C PRO A 23 -2.70 37.53 16.23
N SER A 24 -3.62 37.41 15.27
CA SER A 24 -3.39 36.95 13.89
C SER A 24 -2.55 37.97 13.12
N GLU A 25 -1.36 37.56 12.65
CA GLU A 25 -0.58 38.32 11.65
C GLU A 25 -0.31 37.43 10.44
N SER A 26 -0.83 37.86 9.30
CA SER A 26 -0.52 37.35 7.96
C SER A 26 0.98 37.51 7.67
N PRO A 27 1.68 36.51 7.12
CA PRO A 27 3.02 36.74 6.63
C PRO A 27 2.98 37.52 5.31
N ALA A 28 3.73 38.62 5.38
CA ALA A 28 4.05 39.59 4.35
C ALA A 28 4.27 39.04 2.94
N PHE A 29 3.71 39.78 1.99
CA PHE A 29 4.19 39.97 0.63
C PHE A 29 5.71 40.24 0.64
N ILE A 30 6.50 39.32 0.09
CA ILE A 30 7.89 39.57 -0.28
C ILE A 30 7.88 39.86 -1.78
N GLU A 31 7.91 41.15 -2.11
CA GLU A 31 8.45 41.60 -3.39
C GLU A 31 9.94 41.26 -3.37
N ARG A 32 10.40 40.42 -4.30
CA ARG A 32 11.83 40.29 -4.58
C ARG A 32 12.10 40.50 -6.06
N ASP A 33 13.08 41.37 -6.21
CA ASP A 33 13.55 42.10 -7.35
C ASP A 33 13.92 41.26 -8.57
N SER A 34 13.93 41.97 -9.69
CA SER A 34 14.32 41.49 -11.00
C SER A 34 15.82 41.21 -11.07
N GLY A 35 16.15 40.14 -11.79
CA GLY A 35 17.41 40.06 -12.55
C GLY A 35 18.45 39.08 -12.01
N SER A 36 18.53 37.89 -12.62
CA SER A 36 19.74 37.41 -13.31
C SER A 36 19.44 36.11 -14.06
N ASN A 37 19.91 36.06 -15.31
CA ASN A 37 19.85 34.91 -16.22
C ASN A 37 20.51 33.66 -15.62
N GLU A 38 19.73 32.61 -15.39
CA GLU A 38 20.18 31.21 -15.39
C GLU A 38 19.04 30.40 -16.05
N PRO A 39 19.27 29.56 -17.07
CA PRO A 39 18.25 28.63 -17.54
C PRO A 39 18.08 27.56 -16.47
N GLY A 40 17.24 27.85 -15.48
CA GLY A 40 16.80 26.90 -14.48
C GLY A 40 16.19 25.70 -15.19
N VAL A 41 16.87 24.57 -15.12
CA VAL A 41 16.32 23.28 -15.52
C VAL A 41 15.15 23.01 -14.57
N SER A 42 13.94 23.32 -15.04
CA SER A 42 12.71 22.91 -14.40
C SER A 42 12.69 21.39 -14.41
N LEU A 43 12.91 20.77 -13.24
CA LEU A 43 12.80 19.33 -13.07
C LEU A 43 11.32 18.96 -13.28
N VAL A 44 11.05 18.53 -14.51
CA VAL A 44 9.94 17.70 -15.00
C VAL A 44 8.80 17.56 -13.98
N GLU A 45 7.76 18.35 -14.18
CA GLU A 45 6.42 18.08 -13.68
C GLU A 45 6.08 16.61 -13.98
N ARG A 46 5.70 15.83 -12.96
CA ARG A 46 5.30 14.42 -13.12
C ARG A 46 4.32 14.33 -14.28
N GLN A 47 4.73 13.72 -15.39
CA GLN A 47 3.83 13.41 -16.48
C GLN A 47 2.68 12.58 -15.91
N SER A 48 1.51 13.20 -15.81
CA SER A 48 0.27 12.54 -15.43
C SER A 48 -0.01 11.44 -16.45
N GLY A 49 -0.03 10.19 -15.99
CA GLY A 49 -0.34 9.03 -16.84
C GLY A 49 0.67 7.87 -16.79
N LEU A 50 1.87 8.05 -16.22
CA LEU A 50 2.77 6.92 -15.99
C LEU A 50 2.30 6.08 -14.79
N PRO A 51 2.38 4.73 -14.87
CA PRO A 51 2.06 3.88 -13.73
C PRO A 51 3.02 4.17 -12.57
N THR A 52 2.50 4.18 -11.34
CA THR A 52 3.35 4.15 -10.15
C THR A 52 3.93 2.75 -10.00
N PHE A 53 5.26 2.65 -10.04
CA PHE A 53 5.96 1.41 -9.76
C PHE A 53 6.24 1.29 -8.26
N ASP A 54 6.36 0.05 -7.80
CA ASP A 54 6.73 -0.32 -6.44
C ASP A 54 5.77 0.19 -5.35
N GLU A 55 4.56 0.59 -5.77
CA GLU A 55 3.50 1.12 -4.94
C GLU A 55 2.15 0.54 -5.38
N TRP A 56 1.21 0.45 -4.44
CA TRP A 56 -0.16 0.07 -4.74
C TRP A 56 -0.94 1.26 -5.31
N THR A 57 -1.46 1.12 -6.53
CA THR A 57 -2.45 2.04 -7.09
C THR A 57 -3.84 1.47 -6.86
N CYS A 58 -4.69 2.17 -6.12
CA CYS A 58 -6.03 1.70 -5.78
C CYS A 58 -7.13 2.51 -6.50
N GLY A 59 -7.98 1.81 -7.27
CA GLY A 59 -9.15 2.41 -7.93
C GLY A 59 -10.34 2.61 -6.98
N ARG A 60 -10.39 1.85 -5.87
CA ARG A 60 -11.35 2.04 -4.80
C ARG A 60 -10.61 2.52 -3.55
N PRO A 61 -10.89 3.73 -3.02
CA PRO A 61 -10.08 4.33 -1.95
C PRO A 61 -10.24 3.64 -0.59
N THR A 62 -11.31 2.88 -0.38
CA THR A 62 -11.62 2.22 0.90
C THR A 62 -12.11 0.78 0.73
N GLY A 63 -12.19 0.05 1.84
CA GLY A 63 -12.81 -1.28 1.91
C GLY A 63 -11.86 -2.45 1.71
N GLY A 64 -10.54 -2.24 1.64
CA GLY A 64 -9.56 -3.31 1.47
C GLY A 64 -8.93 -3.84 2.74
N GLY A 65 -9.48 -3.61 3.93
CA GLY A 65 -9.00 -4.25 5.16
C GLY A 65 -7.56 -3.93 5.63
N GLY A 66 -6.81 -3.09 4.91
CA GLY A 66 -5.46 -2.67 5.28
C GLY A 66 -4.37 -3.71 5.01
N HIS A 67 -3.15 -3.37 5.44
CA HIS A 67 -1.95 -4.19 5.24
C HIS A 67 -2.05 -5.59 5.85
N GLN A 68 -2.70 -5.72 7.01
CA GLN A 68 -2.83 -7.01 7.68
C GLN A 68 -3.71 -7.98 6.85
N ALA A 69 -4.79 -7.48 6.25
CA ALA A 69 -5.63 -8.29 5.38
C ALA A 69 -4.86 -8.75 4.13
N LEU A 70 -4.04 -7.88 3.53
CA LEU A 70 -3.11 -8.24 2.44
C LEU A 70 -2.16 -9.37 2.85
N ARG A 71 -1.51 -9.25 4.02
CA ARG A 71 -0.58 -10.29 4.53
C ARG A 71 -1.29 -11.63 4.73
N ASN A 72 -2.52 -11.60 5.24
CA ASN A 72 -3.32 -12.81 5.48
C ASN A 72 -3.69 -13.51 4.17
N VAL A 73 -4.21 -12.77 3.18
CA VAL A 73 -4.60 -13.38 1.89
C VAL A 73 -3.37 -13.80 1.07
N HIS A 74 -2.25 -13.08 1.16
CA HIS A 74 -0.98 -13.49 0.57
C HIS A 74 -0.48 -14.82 1.17
N ALA A 75 -0.59 -14.99 2.50
CA ALA A 75 -0.26 -16.26 3.13
C ALA A 75 -1.18 -17.39 2.61
N GLY A 76 -2.48 -17.10 2.42
CA GLY A 76 -3.42 -18.02 1.77
C GLY A 76 -3.00 -18.38 0.34
N PHE A 77 -2.63 -17.38 -0.46
CA PHE A 77 -2.09 -17.58 -1.81
C PHE A 77 -0.91 -18.54 -1.82
N ASN A 78 0.09 -18.31 -0.97
CA ASN A 78 1.30 -19.14 -0.92
C ASN A 78 1.00 -20.58 -0.47
N ARG A 79 -0.02 -20.81 0.38
CA ARG A 79 -0.44 -22.18 0.73
C ARG A 79 -1.02 -22.93 -0.46
N MET A 80 -1.72 -22.23 -1.36
CA MET A 80 -2.44 -22.85 -2.48
C MET A 80 -1.61 -23.00 -3.75
N PHE A 81 -0.74 -22.02 -4.02
CA PHE A 81 0.06 -21.97 -5.25
C PHE A 81 1.57 -22.16 -4.99
N GLY A 82 1.99 -22.25 -3.74
CA GLY A 82 3.39 -22.43 -3.36
C GLY A 82 4.17 -21.12 -3.28
N GLY A 83 5.49 -21.23 -3.29
CA GLY A 83 6.42 -20.10 -3.23
C GLY A 83 6.45 -19.24 -4.50
N PRO A 84 7.25 -18.17 -4.53
CA PRO A 84 7.44 -17.36 -5.73
C PRO A 84 7.99 -18.20 -6.88
N ARG A 85 7.85 -17.72 -8.12
CA ARG A 85 8.25 -18.37 -9.40
C ARG A 85 7.16 -19.20 -10.07
N LEU A 86 5.93 -18.70 -10.01
CA LEU A 86 4.85 -19.25 -10.81
C LEU A 86 5.14 -19.06 -12.30
N THR A 87 5.16 -20.16 -13.06
CA THR A 87 5.12 -20.10 -14.52
C THR A 87 3.67 -19.98 -14.96
N MET A 88 3.39 -18.90 -15.68
CA MET A 88 2.05 -18.48 -16.10
C MET A 88 2.01 -18.41 -17.61
N ALA A 89 1.02 -19.07 -18.22
CA ALA A 89 0.70 -18.85 -19.63
C ALA A 89 0.33 -17.39 -19.91
N SER A 90 0.29 -16.99 -21.18
CA SER A 90 -0.18 -15.66 -21.56
C SER A 90 -1.61 -15.41 -21.03
N GLY A 91 -1.81 -14.25 -20.40
CA GLY A 91 -3.11 -13.87 -19.84
C GLY A 91 -3.58 -14.70 -18.65
N GLN A 92 -2.72 -15.54 -18.05
CA GLN A 92 -3.08 -16.36 -16.90
C GLN A 92 -3.02 -15.54 -15.60
N CYS A 93 -4.07 -15.67 -14.79
CA CYS A 93 -4.14 -15.19 -13.42
C CYS A 93 -4.29 -16.36 -12.44
N TYR A 94 -3.51 -16.32 -11.37
CA TYR A 94 -3.74 -17.13 -10.18
C TYR A 94 -4.36 -16.24 -9.11
N VAL A 95 -5.46 -16.68 -8.50
CA VAL A 95 -6.23 -15.88 -7.53
C VAL A 95 -6.50 -16.71 -6.29
N SER A 96 -6.16 -16.15 -5.14
CA SER A 96 -6.62 -16.62 -3.84
C SER A 96 -7.74 -15.74 -3.34
N SER A 97 -8.78 -16.32 -2.76
CA SER A 97 -9.86 -15.61 -2.07
C SER A 97 -9.98 -16.13 -0.65
N CYS A 98 -9.90 -15.24 0.33
CA CYS A 98 -9.79 -15.55 1.75
C CYS A 98 -10.48 -14.46 2.58
N GLY A 99 -11.42 -14.82 3.46
CA GLY A 99 -12.01 -13.87 4.41
C GLY A 99 -12.57 -12.60 3.75
N GLY A 100 -13.23 -12.75 2.59
CA GLY A 100 -13.80 -11.63 1.83
C GLY A 100 -12.79 -10.76 1.07
N HIS A 101 -11.50 -11.15 1.03
CA HIS A 101 -10.45 -10.46 0.29
C HIS A 101 -9.83 -11.38 -0.76
N PHE A 102 -9.18 -10.81 -1.76
CA PHE A 102 -8.43 -11.57 -2.75
C PHE A 102 -6.98 -11.07 -2.89
N PHE A 103 -6.10 -11.98 -3.30
CA PHE A 103 -4.78 -11.66 -3.80
C PHE A 103 -4.54 -12.44 -5.08
N ALA A 104 -4.01 -11.77 -6.10
CA ALA A 104 -3.76 -12.37 -7.39
C ALA A 104 -2.41 -12.00 -7.98
N VAL A 105 -1.88 -12.93 -8.78
CA VAL A 105 -0.71 -12.74 -9.63
C VAL A 105 -1.14 -13.04 -11.06
N CYS A 106 -0.95 -12.09 -11.97
CA CYS A 106 -1.35 -12.24 -13.36
C CYS A 106 -0.18 -11.96 -14.31
N ASN A 107 -0.05 -12.79 -15.35
CA ASN A 107 0.79 -12.52 -16.50
C ASN A 107 -0.03 -11.80 -17.59
N THR A 108 0.24 -10.52 -17.78
CA THR A 108 -0.43 -9.68 -18.78
C THR A 108 0.28 -9.66 -20.14
N SER A 109 1.41 -10.36 -20.27
CA SER A 109 2.12 -10.44 -21.56
C SER A 109 1.45 -11.41 -22.53
N GLY A 110 1.76 -11.26 -23.82
CA GLY A 110 1.37 -12.17 -24.90
C GLY A 110 2.11 -13.52 -24.90
N ILE A 111 3.00 -13.78 -23.95
CA ILE A 111 3.83 -15.00 -23.89
C ILE A 111 3.83 -15.61 -22.49
N THR A 112 4.32 -16.85 -22.35
CA THR A 112 4.54 -17.45 -21.04
C THR A 112 5.62 -16.69 -20.27
N ARG A 113 5.37 -16.44 -18.98
CA ARG A 113 6.31 -15.77 -18.07
C ARG A 113 6.42 -16.51 -16.77
N THR A 114 7.60 -16.46 -16.17
CA THR A 114 7.83 -16.91 -14.80
C THR A 114 7.95 -15.70 -13.91
N GLU A 115 7.15 -15.68 -12.85
CA GLU A 115 7.24 -14.67 -11.80
C GLU A 115 8.67 -14.60 -11.23
N HIS A 116 9.20 -13.40 -11.04
CA HIS A 116 10.51 -13.24 -10.43
C HIS A 116 10.50 -13.62 -8.96
N ALA A 117 11.63 -14.14 -8.49
CA ALA A 117 11.81 -14.42 -7.08
C ALA A 117 11.61 -13.15 -6.25
N ASN A 118 10.95 -13.30 -5.09
CA ASN A 118 10.71 -12.25 -4.10
C ASN A 118 9.76 -11.09 -4.50
N HIS A 119 9.42 -10.89 -5.78
CA HIS A 119 8.53 -9.78 -6.17
C HIS A 119 7.17 -9.81 -5.45
N ARG A 120 6.60 -11.00 -5.27
CA ARG A 120 5.35 -11.18 -4.52
C ARG A 120 5.45 -10.76 -3.05
N ASN A 121 6.59 -11.04 -2.41
CA ASN A 121 6.83 -10.63 -1.04
C ASN A 121 6.94 -9.12 -0.93
N LEU A 122 7.62 -8.47 -1.88
CA LEU A 122 7.71 -7.01 -1.95
C LEU A 122 6.31 -6.38 -2.08
N ALA A 123 5.46 -6.91 -2.96
CA ALA A 123 4.08 -6.45 -3.08
C ALA A 123 3.30 -6.59 -1.76
N LYS A 124 3.44 -7.73 -1.08
CA LYS A 124 2.85 -7.98 0.25
C LYS A 124 3.40 -7.02 1.33
N ASP A 125 4.67 -6.66 1.27
CA ASP A 125 5.32 -5.78 2.25
C ASP A 125 5.06 -4.29 1.99
N SER A 126 4.61 -3.89 0.80
CA SER A 126 4.06 -2.56 0.52
C SER A 126 2.62 -2.44 1.03
N ASN A 127 2.31 -1.38 1.78
CA ASN A 127 0.98 -1.18 2.36
C ASN A 127 0.01 -0.56 1.32
N PRO A 128 -1.13 -1.21 0.97
CA PRO A 128 -2.13 -0.63 0.07
C PRO A 128 -3.02 0.44 0.73
N GLY A 129 -2.79 0.74 2.01
CA GLY A 129 -3.65 1.60 2.81
C GLY A 129 -5.06 0.99 2.92
N PRO A 130 -6.11 1.82 2.98
CA PRO A 130 -7.49 1.35 3.07
C PRO A 130 -8.07 0.84 1.72
N GLY A 131 -7.33 0.92 0.61
CA GLY A 131 -7.85 0.73 -0.74
C GLY A 131 -8.39 -0.68 -1.01
N GLY A 132 -9.60 -0.77 -1.61
CA GLY A 132 -10.35 -2.02 -1.78
C GLY A 132 -10.24 -2.69 -3.16
N SER A 133 -9.49 -2.10 -4.09
CA SER A 133 -9.20 -2.66 -5.42
C SER A 133 -7.91 -2.04 -5.93
N CYS A 134 -6.80 -2.72 -5.68
CA CYS A 134 -5.46 -2.22 -5.85
C CYS A 134 -4.65 -3.08 -6.82
N ARG A 135 -3.76 -2.43 -7.55
CA ARG A 135 -2.78 -3.03 -8.45
C ARG A 135 -1.38 -2.60 -8.02
N TYR A 136 -0.43 -3.51 -8.05
CA TYR A 136 0.98 -3.25 -7.79
C TYR A 136 1.81 -3.74 -8.96
N LEU A 137 2.71 -2.89 -9.43
CA LEU A 137 3.62 -3.13 -10.56
C LEU A 137 5.05 -2.97 -10.07
N ARG A 138 5.94 -3.89 -10.45
CA ARG A 138 7.39 -3.75 -10.18
C ARG A 138 8.05 -3.02 -11.32
N TRP A 139 8.95 -2.08 -11.03
CA TRP A 139 9.70 -1.38 -12.10
C TRP A 139 10.51 -2.35 -12.97
N SER A 140 11.02 -3.44 -12.39
CA SER A 140 11.84 -4.44 -13.06
C SER A 140 11.02 -5.47 -13.86
N GLU A 141 9.70 -5.49 -13.69
CA GLU A 141 8.81 -6.43 -14.39
C GLU A 141 7.42 -5.82 -14.52
N THR A 142 7.09 -5.37 -15.74
CA THR A 142 5.83 -4.70 -16.03
C THR A 142 4.72 -5.63 -16.49
N TYR A 143 5.02 -6.91 -16.78
CA TYR A 143 4.01 -7.86 -17.27
C TYR A 143 3.46 -8.79 -16.19
N ILE A 144 4.14 -8.90 -15.05
CA ILE A 144 3.62 -9.62 -13.89
C ILE A 144 2.99 -8.62 -12.94
N HIS A 145 1.67 -8.61 -12.91
CA HIS A 145 0.89 -7.71 -12.06
C HIS A 145 0.42 -8.42 -10.81
N TYR A 146 0.43 -7.69 -9.69
CA TYR A 146 -0.16 -8.13 -8.43
C TYR A 146 -1.43 -7.35 -8.17
N TYR A 147 -2.46 -8.04 -7.69
CA TYR A 147 -3.73 -7.40 -7.35
C TYR A 147 -4.17 -7.78 -5.95
N TYR A 148 -4.81 -6.84 -5.28
CA TYR A 148 -5.34 -7.00 -3.94
C TYR A 148 -6.64 -6.22 -3.79
N GLY A 149 -7.60 -6.76 -3.06
CA GLY A 149 -8.84 -6.04 -2.78
C GLY A 149 -9.87 -6.86 -2.04
N ALA A 150 -11.06 -6.29 -1.88
CA ALA A 150 -12.21 -6.95 -1.29
C ALA A 150 -13.12 -7.58 -2.35
N GLY A 151 -13.90 -8.57 -1.93
CA GLY A 151 -14.83 -9.32 -2.76
C GLY A 151 -14.13 -10.31 -3.68
N SER A 152 -14.70 -10.50 -4.86
CA SER A 152 -14.21 -11.46 -5.84
C SER A 152 -13.09 -10.90 -6.71
N GLY A 153 -13.08 -9.60 -7.03
CA GLY A 153 -12.20 -9.05 -8.06
C GLY A 153 -12.57 -9.53 -9.47
N SER A 154 -12.40 -8.65 -10.47
CA SER A 154 -12.61 -8.98 -11.88
C SER A 154 -11.27 -9.11 -12.57
N PHE A 155 -11.04 -10.26 -13.21
CA PHE A 155 -9.79 -10.58 -13.90
C PHE A 155 -10.11 -10.95 -15.34
N GLY A 156 -9.35 -10.41 -16.29
CA GLY A 156 -9.40 -10.86 -17.68
C GLY A 156 -8.60 -12.14 -17.88
N GLY A 157 -8.86 -12.82 -19.00
CA GLY A 157 -8.09 -13.99 -19.42
C GLY A 157 -8.45 -15.27 -18.66
N ASN A 158 -7.47 -16.16 -18.54
CA ASN A 158 -7.63 -17.46 -17.88
C ASN A 158 -7.38 -17.31 -16.38
N VAL A 159 -8.33 -17.74 -15.55
CA VAL A 159 -8.27 -17.56 -14.10
C VAL A 159 -8.30 -18.91 -13.40
N ASP A 160 -7.23 -19.23 -12.67
CA ASP A 160 -7.22 -20.30 -11.66
C ASP A 160 -7.47 -19.65 -10.29
N ARG A 161 -8.73 -19.73 -9.85
CA ARG A 161 -9.15 -19.21 -8.55
C ARG A 161 -9.30 -20.33 -7.55
N ARG A 162 -8.76 -20.11 -6.36
CA ARG A 162 -8.89 -21.02 -5.21
C ARG A 162 -9.31 -20.25 -3.97
N ASN A 163 -10.20 -20.84 -3.21
CA ASN A 163 -10.63 -20.31 -1.92
C ASN A 163 -9.74 -20.89 -0.82
N CYS A 164 -9.36 -20.05 0.13
CA CYS A 164 -9.04 -20.49 1.46
C CYS A 164 -10.24 -20.21 2.39
#